data_AF-A0A7L4KTI6-F1
#
_entry.id   AF-A0A7L4KTI6-F1
#
_cell.length_a   1.000
_cell.length_b   1.000
_cell.length_c   1.000
_cell.angle_alpha   90.00
_cell.angle_beta   90.00
_cell.angle_gamma   90.00
#
_symmetry.space_group_name_H-M   'P 1'
#
loop_
_entity.id
_entity.type
_entity.pdbx_description
1 polymer ?
#
loop_
_entity_poly.entity_id
_entity_poly.type
_entity_poly.pdbx_seq_one_letter_code
_entity_poly.pdbx_strand_id
1 'polypeptide(L)'
;RRWVLQQLIQENSLPSLATKGNFRAAPVERIRQLVQEEMNVCSEAAGRYPSNYNAWSHRIWVLEHLAKLTVKVLLDELSSTKYWVSMHVSDHSGFHYRQFLLNSLIRRTVTDNNILVQNQMLNEQNPSFQKEEEGAGTEAACAEEQSVDLPRHLDEEMELCSELIDNYPGHETLWCHSDESLNNSHHSPATSHMAQAMDVDGLNESSSKQGYTQETKRLKRAPVQDSLGPETEYRFVDKVLSTCRNVDQARFATAYRKWLITFLGQ
;
A
#
# COMPACT_ATOMS: atom_id res chain seq x y z
N ARG A 1 6.65 11.38 21.09
CA ARG A 1 7.63 11.00 20.03
C ARG A 1 7.44 11.83 18.76
N ARG A 2 6.28 11.77 18.08
CA ARG A 2 5.99 12.52 16.84
C ARG A 2 6.41 14.00 16.88
N TRP A 3 6.03 14.73 17.93
CA TRP A 3 6.42 16.14 18.10
C TRP A 3 7.95 16.35 18.09
N VAL A 4 8.71 15.52 18.81
CA VAL A 4 10.19 15.60 18.85
C VAL A 4 10.77 15.34 17.47
N LEU A 5 10.28 14.32 16.77
CA LEU A 5 10.73 14.01 15.40
C LEU A 5 10.42 15.14 14.42
N GLN A 6 9.27 15.82 14.57
CA GLN A 6 8.95 17.00 13.75
C GLN A 6 9.93 18.14 13.97
N GLN A 7 10.33 18.41 15.21
CA GLN A 7 11.35 19.42 15.51
C GLN A 7 12.69 19.06 14.86
N LEU A 8 13.12 17.79 14.98
CA LEU A 8 14.35 17.31 14.35
C LEU A 8 14.32 17.43 12.82
N ILE A 9 13.18 17.18 12.17
CA ILE A 9 13.03 17.36 10.72
C ILE A 9 13.19 18.85 10.34
N GLN A 10 12.59 19.76 11.10
CA GLN A 10 12.69 21.20 10.87
C GLN A 10 14.13 21.69 11.01
N GLU A 11 14.84 21.27 12.06
CA GLU A 11 16.25 21.61 12.30
C GLU A 11 17.17 21.12 11.17
N ASN A 12 16.96 19.90 10.66
CA ASN A 12 17.75 19.37 9.54
C ASN A 12 17.39 19.98 8.18
N SER A 13 16.30 20.75 8.08
CA SER A 13 15.86 21.42 6.85
C SER A 13 16.37 22.85 6.72
N LEU A 14 16.90 23.47 7.80
CA LEU A 14 17.52 24.79 7.72
C LEU A 14 18.91 24.71 7.07
N PRO A 15 19.23 25.59 6.10
CA PRO A 15 20.57 25.63 5.54
C PRO A 15 21.55 26.12 6.61
N SER A 16 22.37 25.21 7.16
CA SER A 16 23.42 25.60 8.09
C SER A 16 24.44 26.48 7.36
N LEU A 17 24.53 27.75 7.75
CA LEU A 17 25.49 28.71 7.22
C LEU A 17 26.90 28.40 7.76
N ALA A 18 27.54 27.30 7.35
CA ALA A 18 28.98 27.08 7.57
C ALA A 18 29.56 25.85 6.82
N THR A 19 30.57 26.16 6.01
CA THR A 19 31.76 25.35 5.68
C THR A 19 31.68 24.28 4.59
N LYS A 20 32.63 24.40 3.64
CA LYS A 20 32.86 23.61 2.43
C LYS A 20 33.05 22.11 2.71
N GLY A 21 32.40 21.28 1.87
CA GLY A 21 32.80 19.91 1.53
C GLY A 21 31.96 18.80 2.20
N ASN A 22 31.24 18.00 1.38
CA ASN A 22 30.54 16.75 1.70
C ASN A 22 29.18 16.74 2.45
N PHE A 23 28.51 17.88 2.65
CA PHE A 23 27.31 17.95 3.51
C PHE A 23 25.99 17.39 2.97
N ARG A 24 25.86 16.98 1.69
CA ARG A 24 24.54 16.51 1.20
C ARG A 24 24.19 15.08 1.65
N ALA A 25 25.19 14.23 1.90
CA ALA A 25 24.97 12.84 2.30
C ALA A 25 24.65 12.69 3.81
N ALA A 26 25.19 13.57 4.67
CA ALA A 26 25.04 13.45 6.12
C ALA A 26 23.59 13.63 6.64
N PRO A 27 22.77 14.57 6.11
CA PRO A 27 21.36 14.71 6.54
C PRO A 27 20.48 13.55 6.10
N VAL A 28 20.69 13.01 4.90
CA VAL A 28 19.92 11.87 4.37
C VAL A 28 20.22 10.62 5.19
N GLU A 29 21.49 10.36 5.49
CA GLU A 29 21.88 9.21 6.30
C GLU A 29 21.36 9.31 7.73
N ARG A 30 21.34 10.51 8.32
CA ARG A 30 20.74 10.75 9.63
C ARG A 30 19.23 10.46 9.63
N ILE A 31 18.50 10.92 8.62
CA ILE A 31 17.06 10.62 8.50
C ILE A 31 16.84 9.12 8.35
N ARG A 32 17.66 8.44 7.53
CA ARG A 32 17.60 6.98 7.35
C ARG A 32 17.81 6.23 8.66
N GLN A 33 18.79 6.65 9.46
CA GLN A 33 19.05 6.07 10.78
C GLN A 33 17.87 6.30 11.74
N LEU A 34 17.32 7.52 11.79
CA LEU A 34 16.15 7.83 12.61
C LEU A 34 14.93 6.98 12.22
N VAL A 35 14.67 6.81 10.91
CA VAL A 35 13.61 5.93 10.43
C VAL A 35 13.83 4.51 10.96
N GLN A 36 15.04 3.96 10.82
CA GLN A 36 15.35 2.61 11.28
C GLN A 36 15.18 2.45 12.80
N GLU A 37 15.63 3.42 13.59
CA GLU A 37 15.47 3.44 15.04
C GLU A 37 13.99 3.46 15.44
N GLU A 38 13.16 4.28 14.79
CA GLU A 38 11.73 4.30 15.05
C GLU A 38 11.04 2.99 14.64
N MET A 39 11.43 2.36 13.52
CA MET A 39 10.90 1.04 13.14
C MET A 39 11.21 -0.04 14.18
N ASN A 40 12.41 -0.01 14.76
CA ASN A 40 12.80 -0.94 15.81
C ASN A 40 11.95 -0.72 17.07
N VAL A 41 11.76 0.53 17.51
CA VAL A 41 10.92 0.87 18.66
C VAL A 41 9.46 0.44 18.44
N CYS A 42 8.91 0.66 17.24
CA CYS A 42 7.57 0.20 16.89
C CYS A 42 7.43 -1.32 16.97
N SER A 43 8.39 -2.06 16.42
CA SER A 43 8.40 -3.53 16.44
C SER A 43 8.45 -4.05 17.88
N GLU A 44 9.32 -3.46 18.69
CA GLU A 44 9.43 -3.74 20.12
C GLU A 44 8.15 -3.45 20.91
N ALA A 45 7.45 -2.35 20.60
CA ALA A 45 6.22 -1.98 21.26
C ALA A 45 5.04 -2.87 20.82
N ALA A 46 4.99 -3.26 19.55
CA ALA A 46 4.00 -4.21 19.02
C ALA A 46 4.14 -5.59 19.66
N GLY A 47 5.38 -6.04 19.93
CA GLY A 47 5.63 -7.36 20.53
C GLY A 47 5.26 -7.47 22.01
N ARG A 48 5.09 -6.33 22.69
CA ARG A 48 4.74 -6.29 24.12
C ARG A 48 3.23 -6.21 24.38
N TYR A 49 2.43 -5.84 23.38
CA TYR A 49 0.99 -5.69 23.53
C TYR A 49 0.25 -6.15 22.27
N PRO A 50 -0.66 -7.14 22.35
CA PRO A 50 -1.42 -7.60 21.20
C PRO A 50 -2.15 -6.46 20.50
N SER A 51 -2.07 -6.40 19.16
CA SER A 51 -2.77 -5.39 18.36
C SER A 51 -2.49 -3.95 18.83
N ASN A 52 -1.22 -3.62 19.09
CA ASN A 52 -0.81 -2.29 19.54
C ASN A 52 -0.99 -1.23 18.44
N TYR A 53 -2.20 -0.69 18.33
CA TYR A 53 -2.55 0.35 17.37
C TYR A 53 -1.63 1.58 17.43
N ASN A 54 -1.18 1.98 18.62
CA ASN A 54 -0.31 3.14 18.78
C ASN A 54 1.07 2.92 18.16
N ALA A 55 1.62 1.70 18.26
CA ALA A 55 2.90 1.35 17.64
C ALA A 55 2.78 1.37 16.12
N TRP A 56 1.75 0.71 15.57
CA TRP A 56 1.53 0.62 14.13
C TRP A 56 1.15 1.97 13.49
N SER A 57 0.28 2.75 14.12
CA SER A 57 -0.06 4.11 13.64
C SER A 57 1.12 5.07 13.71
N HIS A 58 2.01 4.94 14.71
CA HIS A 58 3.27 5.68 14.73
C HIS A 58 4.21 5.24 13.59
N ARG A 59 4.26 3.93 13.29
CA ARG A 59 5.02 3.38 12.16
C ARG A 59 4.57 3.97 10.81
N ILE A 60 3.25 4.09 10.59
CA ILE A 60 2.65 4.80 9.44
C ILE A 60 3.13 6.24 9.39
N TRP A 61 3.00 6.96 10.52
CA TRP A 61 3.39 8.37 10.60
C TRP A 61 4.87 8.58 10.22
N VAL A 62 5.76 7.69 10.67
CA VAL A 62 7.19 7.73 10.32
C VAL A 62 7.40 7.56 8.82
N LEU A 63 6.68 6.64 8.18
CA LEU A 63 6.76 6.45 6.73
C LEU A 63 6.30 7.67 5.93
N GLU A 64 5.21 8.30 6.34
CA GLU A 64 4.66 9.49 5.68
C GLU A 64 5.59 10.70 5.85
N HIS A 65 6.08 10.93 7.07
CA HIS A 65 6.72 12.20 7.42
C HIS A 65 8.25 12.15 7.30
N LEU A 66 8.88 11.02 7.59
CA LEU A 66 10.33 10.87 7.52
C LEU A 66 10.78 10.15 6.25
N ALA A 67 10.22 8.98 5.97
CA ALA A 67 10.66 8.13 4.85
C ALA A 67 10.03 8.50 3.48
N LYS A 68 9.08 9.47 3.49
CA LYS A 68 8.41 10.04 2.30
C LYS A 68 7.78 8.98 1.39
N LEU A 69 7.33 7.87 1.98
CA LEU A 69 6.69 6.76 1.29
C LEU A 69 7.43 6.27 0.04
N THR A 70 8.77 6.35 -0.01
CA THR A 70 9.53 5.91 -1.20
C THR A 70 9.20 4.45 -1.53
N VAL A 71 9.10 4.11 -2.83
CA VAL A 71 8.80 2.74 -3.28
C VAL A 71 9.69 1.71 -2.57
N LYS A 72 11.00 1.98 -2.53
CA LYS A 72 11.97 1.11 -1.87
C LYS A 72 11.61 0.85 -0.41
N VAL A 73 11.31 1.90 0.36
CA VAL A 73 10.97 1.75 1.78
C VAL A 73 9.66 0.99 1.95
N LEU A 74 8.66 1.23 1.11
CA LEU A 74 7.40 0.49 1.17
C LEU A 74 7.59 -1.02 0.90
N LEU A 75 8.42 -1.37 -0.09
CA LEU A 75 8.76 -2.76 -0.40
C LEU A 75 9.60 -3.44 0.69
N ASP A 76 10.59 -2.72 1.24
CA ASP A 76 11.41 -3.19 2.36
C ASP A 76 10.54 -3.46 3.60
N GLU A 77 9.57 -2.58 3.89
CA GLU A 77 8.62 -2.75 5.00
C GLU A 77 7.61 -3.88 4.75
N LEU A 78 7.10 -4.04 3.53
CA LEU A 78 6.21 -5.15 3.20
C LEU A 78 6.92 -6.50 3.37
N SER A 79 8.19 -6.55 2.98
CA SER A 79 9.05 -7.72 3.16
C SER A 79 9.36 -7.99 4.64
N SER A 80 9.78 -6.96 5.40
CA SER A 80 10.19 -7.14 6.79
C SER A 80 9.03 -7.49 7.73
N THR A 81 7.82 -7.01 7.43
CA THR A 81 6.62 -7.29 8.24
C THR A 81 5.93 -8.60 7.88
N LYS A 82 6.35 -9.31 6.83
CA LYS A 82 5.76 -10.60 6.43
C LYS A 82 5.88 -11.63 7.55
N TYR A 83 7.09 -11.80 8.09
CA TYR A 83 7.33 -12.71 9.21
C TYR A 83 6.51 -12.34 10.46
N TRP A 84 6.33 -11.04 10.71
CA TRP A 84 5.55 -10.58 11.86
C TRP A 84 4.12 -11.10 11.82
N VAL A 85 3.42 -10.90 10.71
CA VAL A 85 2.00 -11.30 10.58
C VAL A 85 1.83 -12.81 10.50
N SER A 86 2.83 -13.54 10.00
CA SER A 86 2.85 -15.01 10.07
C SER A 86 2.93 -15.54 11.50
N MET A 87 3.55 -14.80 12.43
CA MET A 87 3.64 -15.15 13.85
C MET A 87 2.51 -14.57 14.70
N HIS A 88 1.82 -13.54 14.21
CA HIS A 88 0.78 -12.79 14.95
C HIS A 88 -0.51 -12.71 14.13
N VAL A 89 -1.09 -13.88 13.82
CA VAL A 89 -2.25 -14.01 12.92
C VAL A 89 -3.54 -13.30 13.38
N SER A 90 -3.62 -12.90 14.65
CA SER A 90 -4.74 -12.10 15.20
C SER A 90 -4.43 -10.60 15.31
N ASP A 91 -3.27 -10.13 14.85
CA ASP A 91 -2.88 -8.72 14.95
C ASP A 91 -3.54 -7.88 13.86
N HIS A 92 -4.77 -7.42 14.13
CA HIS A 92 -5.51 -6.52 13.22
C HIS A 92 -4.72 -5.26 12.86
N SER A 93 -3.95 -4.70 13.81
CA SER A 93 -3.18 -3.48 13.55
C SER A 93 -1.99 -3.74 12.62
N GLY A 94 -1.34 -4.91 12.75
CA GLY A 94 -0.26 -5.35 11.87
C GLY A 94 -0.74 -5.61 10.44
N PHE A 95 -1.88 -6.29 10.26
CA PHE A 95 -2.48 -6.48 8.93
C PHE A 95 -2.94 -5.17 8.30
N HIS A 96 -3.57 -4.29 9.08
CA HIS A 96 -3.93 -2.94 8.61
C HIS A 96 -2.69 -2.13 8.18
N TYR A 97 -1.56 -2.29 8.86
CA TYR A 97 -0.31 -1.66 8.43
C TYR A 97 0.16 -2.19 7.06
N ARG A 98 0.07 -3.50 6.82
CA ARG A 98 0.39 -4.09 5.50
C ARG A 98 -0.55 -3.56 4.41
N GLN A 99 -1.83 -3.43 4.71
CA GLN A 99 -2.81 -2.82 3.81
C GLN A 99 -2.46 -1.37 3.47
N PHE A 100 -2.01 -0.58 4.45
CA PHE A 100 -1.50 0.77 4.21
C PHE A 100 -0.30 0.78 3.24
N LEU A 101 0.64 -0.17 3.36
CA LEU A 101 1.79 -0.28 2.48
C LEU A 101 1.38 -0.56 1.03
N LEU A 102 0.51 -1.54 0.82
CA LEU A 102 -0.01 -1.91 -0.51
C LEU A 102 -0.78 -0.76 -1.15
N ASN A 103 -1.67 -0.11 -0.41
CA ASN A 103 -2.40 1.07 -0.87
C ASN A 103 -1.47 2.23 -1.23
N SER A 104 -0.38 2.41 -0.49
CA SER A 104 0.63 3.43 -0.79
C SER A 104 1.38 3.12 -2.08
N LEU A 105 1.70 1.84 -2.35
CA LEU A 105 2.32 1.38 -3.60
C LEU A 105 1.38 1.57 -4.80
N ILE A 106 0.10 1.23 -4.68
CA ILE A 106 -0.93 1.49 -5.69
C ILE A 106 -1.02 3.01 -5.96
N ARG A 107 -1.11 3.78 -4.87
CA ARG A 107 -0.97 5.26 -4.76
C ARG A 107 0.05 5.82 -5.77
N ARG A 108 1.29 5.36 -5.59
CA ARG A 108 2.45 5.83 -6.33
C ARG A 108 2.42 5.39 -7.78
N THR A 109 2.14 4.10 -8.03
CA THR A 109 2.09 3.54 -9.38
C THR A 109 1.10 4.27 -10.28
N VAL A 110 -0.09 4.62 -9.75
CA VAL A 110 -1.08 5.41 -10.49
C VAL A 110 -0.57 6.82 -10.79
N THR A 111 0.11 7.46 -9.83
CA THR A 111 0.66 8.82 -9.99
C THR A 111 1.78 8.84 -11.02
N ASP A 112 2.71 7.89 -10.95
CA ASP A 112 3.86 7.78 -11.85
C ASP A 112 3.39 7.52 -13.30
N ASN A 113 2.37 6.66 -13.48
CA ASN A 113 1.75 6.41 -14.78
C ASN A 113 1.07 7.66 -15.37
N ASN A 114 0.37 8.45 -14.57
CA ASN A 114 -0.28 9.69 -15.02
C ASN A 114 0.75 10.74 -15.48
N ILE A 115 1.87 10.87 -14.76
CA ILE A 115 2.97 11.79 -15.12
C ILE A 115 3.62 11.35 -16.44
N LEU A 116 3.86 10.05 -16.62
CA LEU A 116 4.43 9.50 -17.86
C LEU A 116 3.55 9.80 -19.08
N VAL A 117 2.23 9.58 -18.97
CA VAL A 117 1.27 9.86 -20.04
C VAL A 117 1.22 11.35 -20.38
N GLN A 118 1.25 12.23 -19.37
CA GLN A 118 1.22 13.68 -19.60
C GLN A 118 2.51 14.22 -20.25
N ASN A 119 3.67 13.68 -19.87
CA ASN A 119 4.95 14.03 -20.49
C ASN A 119 5.04 13.54 -21.95
N GLN A 120 4.43 12.41 -22.28
CA GLN A 120 4.31 11.93 -23.66
C GLN A 120 3.43 12.86 -24.51
N MET A 121 2.30 13.34 -23.98
CA MET A 121 1.43 14.28 -24.71
C MET A 121 2.04 15.68 -24.91
N LEU A 122 2.88 16.14 -23.97
CA LEU A 122 3.62 17.40 -24.12
C LEU A 122 4.74 17.30 -25.18
N ASN A 123 5.33 16.11 -25.35
CA ASN A 123 6.39 15.88 -26.34
C ASN A 123 5.84 15.79 -27.79
N GLU A 124 4.59 15.37 -27.97
CA GLU A 124 3.95 15.33 -29.30
C GLU A 124 3.46 16.70 -29.81
N GLN A 125 3.37 17.73 -28.95
CA GLN A 125 2.92 19.07 -29.35
C GLN A 125 4.05 20.02 -29.76
N ASN A 126 5.30 19.56 -29.89
CA ASN A 126 6.41 20.41 -30.31
C ASN A 126 7.32 19.75 -31.37
N PRO A 127 6.87 19.60 -32.63
CA PRO A 127 7.76 19.23 -33.72
C PRO A 127 8.48 20.49 -34.22
N SER A 128 9.54 20.93 -33.53
CA SER A 128 10.43 21.93 -34.12
C SER A 128 11.92 21.69 -33.80
N PHE A 129 12.62 21.29 -34.88
CA PHE A 129 14.05 21.39 -35.16
C PHE A 129 15.05 20.68 -34.24
N GLN A 130 15.46 19.50 -34.71
CA GLN A 130 16.81 18.99 -34.46
C GLN A 130 17.85 20.02 -34.93
N LYS A 131 18.70 20.44 -34.01
CA LYS A 131 20.06 20.85 -34.35
C LYS A 131 21.00 20.11 -33.39
N GLU A 132 21.83 19.27 -33.98
CA GLU A 132 22.96 18.60 -33.35
C GLU A 132 23.90 19.64 -32.74
N GLU A 133 24.28 19.46 -31.47
CA GLU A 133 25.61 19.81 -30.99
C GLU A 133 26.05 18.82 -29.91
N GLU A 134 27.20 18.18 -30.18
CA GLU A 134 27.97 17.36 -29.25
C GLU A 134 28.49 18.22 -28.08
N GLY A 135 28.39 17.69 -26.85
CA GLY A 135 28.94 18.36 -25.67
C GLY A 135 29.02 17.48 -24.44
N ALA A 136 30.19 16.85 -24.27
CA ALA A 136 30.86 16.39 -23.05
C ALA A 136 30.02 15.90 -21.85
N GLY A 137 30.27 14.63 -21.50
CA GLY A 137 29.61 13.90 -20.42
C GLY A 137 29.64 14.59 -19.05
N THR A 138 28.53 14.39 -18.34
CA THR A 138 28.50 14.37 -16.88
C THR A 138 27.54 13.26 -16.50
N GLU A 139 28.10 12.14 -16.05
CA GLU A 139 27.37 10.99 -15.51
C GLU A 139 26.55 11.44 -14.29
N ALA A 140 25.28 11.78 -14.53
CA ALA A 140 24.29 11.90 -13.47
C ALA A 140 23.77 10.50 -13.15
N ALA A 141 24.52 9.79 -12.31
CA ALA A 141 23.97 8.67 -11.55
C ALA A 141 22.77 9.16 -10.70
N CYS A 142 21.80 8.27 -10.48
CA CYS A 142 20.55 8.39 -9.70
C CYS A 142 19.33 8.79 -10.56
N ALA A 143 18.33 7.96 -10.83
CA ALA A 143 17.92 6.69 -10.24
C ALA A 143 17.34 5.80 -11.36
N GLU A 144 17.69 4.51 -11.35
CA GLU A 144 16.86 3.53 -12.04
C GLU A 144 15.50 3.55 -11.35
N GLU A 145 14.50 4.17 -11.98
CA GLU A 145 13.10 3.95 -11.62
C GLU A 145 12.78 2.49 -11.96
N GLN A 146 13.09 1.63 -10.99
CA GLN A 146 12.76 0.22 -11.04
C GLN A 146 11.23 0.13 -11.12
N SER A 147 10.72 -0.21 -12.30
CA SER A 147 9.30 -0.40 -12.52
C SER A 147 8.77 -1.40 -11.49
N VAL A 148 7.90 -0.94 -10.60
CA VAL A 148 7.34 -1.78 -9.55
C VAL A 148 6.41 -2.80 -10.19
N ASP A 149 6.74 -4.08 -10.05
CA ASP A 149 5.84 -5.17 -10.41
C ASP A 149 4.73 -5.30 -9.37
N LEU A 150 3.82 -4.31 -9.36
CA LEU A 150 2.74 -4.19 -8.40
C LEU A 150 1.81 -5.42 -8.40
N PRO A 151 1.40 -5.98 -9.57
CA PRO A 151 0.58 -7.19 -9.60
C PRO A 151 1.22 -8.36 -8.83
N ARG A 152 2.52 -8.61 -9.01
CA ARG A 152 3.22 -9.69 -8.29
C ARG A 152 3.14 -9.55 -6.77
N HIS A 153 3.28 -8.32 -6.24
CA HIS A 153 3.22 -8.11 -4.78
C HIS A 153 1.80 -8.31 -4.22
N LEU A 154 0.76 -8.02 -5.01
CA LEU A 154 -0.63 -8.28 -4.62
C LEU A 154 -0.93 -9.79 -4.67
N ASP A 155 -0.44 -10.49 -5.68
CA ASP A 155 -0.54 -11.95 -5.77
C ASP A 155 0.18 -12.64 -4.61
N GLU A 156 1.39 -12.19 -4.24
CA GLU A 156 2.13 -12.70 -3.08
C GLU A 156 1.41 -12.44 -1.75
N GLU A 157 0.70 -11.31 -1.62
CA GLU A 157 -0.11 -11.05 -0.42
C GLU A 157 -1.34 -11.96 -0.36
N MET A 158 -2.00 -12.21 -1.49
CA MET A 158 -3.12 -13.16 -1.57
C MET A 158 -2.70 -14.60 -1.27
N GLU A 159 -1.51 -15.01 -1.73
CA GLU A 159 -0.94 -16.32 -1.39
C GLU A 159 -0.64 -16.40 0.11
N LEU A 160 -0.05 -15.35 0.70
CA LEU A 160 0.17 -15.27 2.15
C LEU A 160 -1.15 -15.39 2.93
N CYS A 161 -2.21 -14.69 2.51
CA CYS A 161 -3.53 -14.78 3.15
C CYS A 161 -4.05 -16.22 3.09
N SER A 162 -4.00 -16.85 1.93
CA SER A 162 -4.46 -18.23 1.72
C SER A 162 -3.71 -19.22 2.61
N GLU A 163 -2.38 -19.10 2.68
CA GLU A 163 -1.53 -19.93 3.53
C GLU A 163 -1.88 -19.77 5.02
N LEU A 164 -2.03 -18.54 5.49
CA LEU A 164 -2.36 -18.28 6.90
C LEU A 164 -3.76 -18.74 7.26
N ILE A 165 -4.74 -18.57 6.37
CA ILE A 165 -6.12 -19.03 6.57
C ILE A 165 -6.18 -20.56 6.65
N ASP A 166 -5.42 -21.27 5.80
CA ASP A 166 -5.35 -22.74 5.82
C ASP A 166 -4.63 -23.25 7.09
N ASN A 167 -3.54 -22.59 7.51
CA ASN A 167 -2.73 -23.01 8.66
C ASN A 167 -3.33 -22.64 10.02
N TYR A 168 -4.08 -21.53 10.09
CA TYR A 168 -4.62 -20.96 11.33
C TYR A 168 -6.13 -20.69 11.19
N PRO A 169 -6.98 -21.74 11.25
CA PRO A 169 -8.40 -21.59 11.05
C PRO A 169 -9.09 -20.88 12.23
N GLY A 170 -10.06 -20.03 11.94
CA GLY A 170 -10.91 -19.35 12.93
C GLY A 170 -10.43 -17.95 13.34
N HIS A 171 -9.52 -17.35 12.57
CA HIS A 171 -9.04 -15.99 12.82
C HIS A 171 -9.72 -14.99 11.87
N GLU A 172 -10.66 -14.20 12.40
CA GLU A 172 -11.41 -13.17 11.64
C GLU A 172 -10.48 -12.19 10.93
N THR A 173 -9.37 -11.81 11.59
CA THR A 173 -8.35 -10.90 11.07
C THR A 173 -7.87 -11.28 9.68
N LEU A 174 -7.61 -12.58 9.44
CA LEU A 174 -7.08 -13.07 8.17
C LEU A 174 -8.10 -12.93 7.03
N TRP A 175 -9.38 -13.22 7.32
CA TRP A 175 -10.47 -13.10 6.36
C TRP A 175 -10.77 -11.63 6.02
N CYS A 176 -10.75 -10.75 7.01
CA CYS A 176 -10.90 -9.30 6.79
C CYS A 176 -9.76 -8.75 5.93
N HIS A 177 -8.51 -9.17 6.19
CA HIS A 177 -7.37 -8.73 5.39
C HIS A 177 -7.42 -9.26 3.94
N SER A 178 -7.87 -10.50 3.76
CA SER A 178 -8.03 -11.10 2.41
C SER A 178 -9.05 -10.35 1.55
N ASP A 179 -10.16 -9.89 2.15
CA ASP A 179 -11.20 -9.07 1.50
C ASP A 179 -10.60 -7.76 0.97
N GLU A 180 -9.89 -7.04 1.85
CA GLU A 180 -9.24 -5.78 1.52
C GLU A 180 -8.11 -5.93 0.47
N SER A 181 -7.32 -7.01 0.56
CA SER A 181 -6.24 -7.32 -0.39
C SER A 181 -6.80 -7.66 -1.78
N LEU A 182 -7.88 -8.44 -1.84
CA LEU A 182 -8.53 -8.76 -3.10
C LEU A 182 -9.16 -7.52 -3.74
N ASN A 183 -9.83 -6.67 -2.95
CA ASN A 183 -10.36 -5.40 -3.43
C ASN A 183 -9.27 -4.52 -4.06
N ASN A 184 -8.08 -4.49 -3.46
CA ASN A 184 -6.92 -3.78 -4.00
C ASN A 184 -6.41 -4.35 -5.33
N SER A 185 -6.42 -5.69 -5.48
CA SER A 185 -6.05 -6.37 -6.74
C SER A 185 -7.00 -6.04 -7.89
N HIS A 186 -8.27 -5.79 -7.57
CA HIS A 186 -9.30 -5.44 -8.55
C HIS A 186 -9.50 -3.93 -8.76
N HIS A 187 -8.66 -3.07 -8.20
CA HIS A 187 -8.80 -1.62 -8.35
C HIS A 187 -8.76 -1.18 -9.82
N SER A 188 -9.96 -0.93 -10.36
CA SER A 188 -10.19 -0.01 -11.48
C SER A 188 -10.24 1.41 -10.91
N PRO A 189 -9.60 2.42 -11.53
CA PRO A 189 -9.43 3.77 -10.96
C PRO A 189 -10.73 4.58 -10.71
N ALA A 190 -11.92 3.98 -10.85
CA ALA A 190 -13.22 4.65 -10.74
C ALA A 190 -13.90 4.54 -9.36
N THR A 191 -13.48 3.66 -8.45
CA THR A 191 -14.18 3.41 -7.18
C THR A 191 -13.30 3.63 -5.95
N SER A 192 -12.79 4.86 -5.82
CA SER A 192 -12.19 5.36 -4.58
C SER A 192 -13.29 5.75 -3.58
N HIS A 193 -13.92 4.77 -2.92
CA HIS A 193 -14.68 5.05 -1.70
C HIS A 193 -13.74 4.97 -0.49
N MET A 194 -13.23 6.16 -0.13
CA MET A 194 -12.87 6.63 1.21
C MET A 194 -12.46 5.55 2.23
N ALA A 195 -11.14 5.37 2.40
CA ALA A 195 -10.59 4.95 3.67
C ALA A 195 -11.00 5.99 4.73
N GLN A 196 -11.99 5.66 5.56
CA GLN A 196 -12.33 6.48 6.71
C GLN A 196 -11.19 6.36 7.73
N ALA A 197 -10.30 7.34 7.74
CA ALA A 197 -9.57 7.66 8.95
C ALA A 197 -10.64 8.00 10.01
N MET A 198 -10.67 7.23 11.10
CA MET A 198 -11.54 7.54 12.23
C MET A 198 -11.01 8.79 12.92
N ASP A 199 -11.47 9.96 12.46
CA ASP A 199 -11.37 11.20 13.21
C ASP A 199 -12.43 11.17 14.32
N VAL A 200 -11.96 11.05 15.56
CA VAL A 200 -12.75 11.29 16.76
C VAL A 200 -12.84 12.80 16.92
N ASP A 201 -13.94 13.41 16.46
CA ASP A 201 -14.72 14.45 17.15
C ASP A 201 -15.75 15.13 16.22
N GLY A 202 -17.01 15.19 16.70
CA GLY A 202 -17.90 16.36 16.55
C GLY A 202 -18.70 16.57 15.26
N LEU A 203 -20.01 16.27 15.33
CA LEU A 203 -21.17 16.88 14.64
C LEU A 203 -21.02 17.44 13.21
N ASN A 204 -21.84 16.96 12.27
CA ASN A 204 -22.94 17.75 11.68
C ASN A 204 -23.83 16.90 10.73
N GLU A 205 -25.15 17.04 10.86
CA GLU A 205 -26.14 16.55 9.89
C GLU A 205 -26.26 17.50 8.69
N SER A 206 -26.52 16.98 7.48
CA SER A 206 -27.70 17.34 6.65
C SER A 206 -27.61 16.90 5.17
N SER A 207 -28.66 16.18 4.75
CA SER A 207 -29.33 16.08 3.44
C SER A 207 -28.70 16.63 2.15
N SER A 208 -28.71 15.85 1.06
CA SER A 208 -29.77 15.87 0.02
C SER A 208 -29.34 15.25 -1.32
N LYS A 209 -30.36 14.84 -2.08
CA LYS A 209 -30.42 14.10 -3.35
C LYS A 209 -29.63 14.73 -4.51
N GLN A 210 -29.14 13.92 -5.45
CA GLN A 210 -29.43 14.07 -6.89
C GLN A 210 -28.93 12.84 -7.68
N GLY A 211 -29.80 12.23 -8.49
CA GLY A 211 -29.42 11.19 -9.44
C GLY A 211 -28.93 11.78 -10.77
N TYR A 212 -28.04 11.05 -11.45
CA TYR A 212 -27.74 11.25 -12.87
C TYR A 212 -27.30 9.93 -13.53
N THR A 213 -28.01 9.57 -14.59
CA THR A 213 -27.77 8.44 -15.48
C THR A 213 -26.77 8.81 -16.58
N GLN A 214 -25.79 7.94 -16.87
CA GLN A 214 -25.10 7.97 -18.16
C GLN A 214 -24.67 6.58 -18.65
N GLU A 215 -24.62 6.48 -19.96
CA GLU A 215 -24.83 5.30 -20.80
C GLU A 215 -23.67 4.31 -20.81
N THR A 216 -24.01 3.01 -20.82
CA THR A 216 -23.09 1.90 -21.03
C THR A 216 -22.64 1.83 -22.50
N LYS A 217 -21.43 2.31 -22.80
CA LYS A 217 -20.68 1.93 -24.00
C LYS A 217 -19.56 0.98 -23.62
N ARG A 218 -19.80 -0.30 -23.92
CA ARG A 218 -18.96 -1.47 -23.69
C ARG A 218 -17.63 -1.32 -24.44
N LEU A 219 -16.54 -0.95 -23.76
CA LEU A 219 -15.19 -1.10 -24.32
C LEU A 219 -14.82 -2.59 -24.34
N LYS A 220 -14.30 -3.03 -25.48
CA LYS A 220 -13.87 -4.41 -25.74
C LYS A 220 -12.73 -4.78 -24.77
N ARG A 221 -12.96 -5.85 -24.01
CA ARG A 221 -12.01 -6.45 -23.07
C ARG A 221 -10.74 -6.89 -23.82
N ALA A 222 -9.60 -6.33 -23.45
CA ALA A 222 -8.27 -6.79 -23.87
C ALA A 222 -8.00 -8.20 -23.27
N PRO A 223 -7.04 -8.98 -23.81
CA PRO A 223 -6.76 -10.34 -23.35
C PRO A 223 -6.42 -10.35 -21.86
N VAL A 224 -7.09 -11.25 -21.13
CA VAL A 224 -6.89 -11.52 -19.71
C VAL A 224 -5.42 -11.92 -19.52
N GLN A 225 -4.65 -11.07 -18.85
CA GLN A 225 -3.43 -11.55 -18.21
C GLN A 225 -3.86 -12.46 -17.06
N ASP A 226 -3.17 -13.58 -16.88
CA ASP A 226 -3.39 -14.56 -15.81
C ASP A 226 -3.05 -13.95 -14.43
N SER A 227 -3.77 -12.92 -14.01
CA SER A 227 -3.87 -12.58 -12.59
C SER A 227 -4.67 -13.69 -11.91
N LEU A 228 -4.41 -13.94 -10.62
CA LEU A 228 -5.24 -14.81 -9.78
C LEU A 228 -6.71 -14.36 -9.90
N GLY A 229 -7.45 -15.03 -10.79
CA GLY A 229 -8.76 -14.60 -11.19
C GLY A 229 -9.79 -14.80 -10.07
N PRO A 230 -10.95 -14.16 -10.16
CA PRO A 230 -12.11 -14.44 -9.30
C PRO A 230 -12.37 -15.94 -9.07
N GLU A 231 -12.10 -16.77 -10.09
CA GLU A 231 -12.28 -18.21 -10.09
C GLU A 231 -11.28 -18.97 -9.19
N THR A 232 -10.07 -18.46 -8.96
CA THR A 232 -9.13 -19.06 -8.00
C THR A 232 -9.64 -18.85 -6.59
N GLU A 233 -10.17 -17.67 -6.30
CA GLU A 233 -10.69 -17.30 -4.98
C GLU A 233 -11.95 -18.09 -4.62
N TYR A 234 -12.90 -18.24 -5.55
CA TYR A 234 -14.07 -19.11 -5.34
C TYR A 234 -13.66 -20.55 -5.02
N ARG A 235 -12.69 -21.11 -5.76
CA ARG A 235 -12.20 -22.47 -5.49
C ARG A 235 -11.53 -22.59 -4.13
N PHE A 236 -10.77 -21.58 -3.71
CA PHE A 236 -10.17 -21.53 -2.39
C PHE A 236 -11.25 -21.58 -1.29
N VAL A 237 -12.25 -20.71 -1.37
CA VAL A 237 -13.31 -20.64 -0.37
C VAL A 237 -14.15 -21.92 -0.33
N ASP A 238 -14.49 -22.50 -1.49
CA ASP A 238 -15.22 -23.76 -1.56
C ASP A 238 -14.39 -24.94 -0.99
N LYS A 239 -13.06 -24.94 -1.20
CA LYS A 239 -12.14 -25.90 -0.56
C LYS A 239 -12.16 -25.75 0.96
N VAL A 240 -12.06 -24.52 1.47
CA VAL A 240 -12.11 -24.26 2.92
C VAL A 240 -13.44 -24.75 3.50
N LEU A 241 -14.57 -24.37 2.89
CA LEU A 241 -15.90 -24.77 3.36
C LEU A 241 -16.13 -26.29 3.35
N SER A 242 -15.59 -27.00 2.36
CA SER A 242 -15.74 -28.47 2.26
C SER A 242 -14.88 -29.26 3.24
N THR A 243 -13.78 -28.68 3.73
CA THR A 243 -12.80 -29.37 4.58
C THR A 243 -12.78 -28.87 6.03
N CYS A 244 -13.37 -27.71 6.31
CA CYS A 244 -13.32 -27.07 7.61
C CYS A 244 -14.08 -27.86 8.70
N ARG A 245 -13.46 -27.98 9.87
CA ARG A 245 -14.08 -28.50 11.10
C ARG A 245 -14.28 -27.41 12.16
N ASN A 246 -13.61 -26.26 11.98
CA ASN A 246 -13.70 -25.12 12.87
C ASN A 246 -14.95 -24.28 12.54
N VAL A 247 -15.80 -24.04 13.54
CA VAL A 247 -17.09 -23.34 13.37
C VAL A 247 -16.88 -21.88 12.97
N ASP A 248 -15.91 -21.21 13.57
CA ASP A 248 -15.58 -19.82 13.24
C ASP A 248 -15.00 -19.71 11.83
N GLN A 249 -14.14 -20.64 11.43
CA GLN A 249 -13.63 -20.71 10.05
C GLN A 249 -14.75 -20.87 9.03
N ALA A 250 -15.71 -21.78 9.29
CA ALA A 250 -16.86 -21.96 8.42
C ALA A 250 -17.72 -20.68 8.32
N ARG A 251 -17.91 -20.00 9.46
CA ARG A 251 -18.65 -18.73 9.53
C ARG A 251 -17.97 -17.63 8.73
N PHE A 252 -16.66 -17.44 8.90
CA PHE A 252 -15.90 -16.42 8.19
C PHE A 252 -15.79 -16.72 6.69
N ALA A 253 -15.48 -17.97 6.31
CA ALA A 253 -15.48 -18.39 4.90
C ALA A 253 -16.85 -18.18 4.23
N THR A 254 -17.94 -18.44 4.94
CA THR A 254 -19.30 -18.20 4.42
C THR A 254 -19.59 -16.71 4.23
N ALA A 255 -19.17 -15.87 5.19
CA ALA A 255 -19.31 -14.42 5.09
C ALA A 255 -18.50 -13.87 3.91
N TYR A 256 -17.24 -14.30 3.79
CA TYR A 256 -16.34 -13.94 2.70
C TYR A 256 -16.88 -14.38 1.34
N ARG A 257 -17.42 -15.60 1.21
CA ARG A 257 -18.09 -16.06 -0.02
C ARG A 257 -19.25 -15.15 -0.45
N LYS A 258 -20.07 -14.70 0.51
CA LYS A 258 -21.18 -13.77 0.23
C LYS A 258 -20.66 -12.41 -0.23
N TRP A 259 -19.60 -11.92 0.40
CA TRP A 259 -18.93 -10.70 -0.03
C TRP A 259 -18.37 -10.85 -1.46
N LEU A 260 -17.64 -11.93 -1.77
CA LEU A 260 -17.12 -12.20 -3.13
C LEU A 260 -18.20 -12.16 -4.21
N ILE A 261 -19.34 -12.80 -3.96
CA ILE A 261 -20.49 -12.79 -4.88
C ILE A 261 -21.00 -11.37 -5.11
N THR A 262 -21.05 -10.57 -4.05
CA THR A 262 -21.50 -9.17 -4.11
C THR A 262 -20.48 -8.26 -4.79
N PHE A 263 -19.19 -8.52 -4.58
CA PHE A 263 -18.08 -7.75 -5.12
C PHE A 263 -17.89 -8.01 -6.62
N LEU A 264 -17.95 -9.27 -7.05
CA LEU A 264 -17.71 -9.70 -8.44
C LEU A 264 -18.98 -9.67 -9.32
N GLY A 265 -20.16 -9.60 -8.70
CA GLY A 265 -21.45 -9.51 -9.39
C GLY A 265 -21.92 -8.09 -9.71
N GLN A 266 -21.11 -7.05 -9.42
CA GLN A 266 -21.39 -5.64 -9.70
C GLN A 266 -20.83 -5.18 -11.06
#